data_AF-A0A7I9Y5Y7-F1
#
_entry.id   AF-A0A7I9Y5Y7-F1
#
_cell.length_a   1.000
_cell.length_b   1.000
_cell.length_c   1.000
_cell.angle_alpha   90.00
_cell.angle_beta   90.00
_cell.angle_gamma   90.00
#
_symmetry.space_group_name_H-M   'P 1'
#
loop_
_entity.id
_entity.type
_entity.pdbx_description
1 polymer ?
#
loop_
_entity_poly.entity_id
_entity_poly.type
_entity_poly.pdbx_seq_one_letter_code
_entity_poly.pdbx_strand_id
1 'polypeptide(L)'
;MTKSTKAPAQDKTAARRLAEAFSADTLDSLIADAVKSGTPIDGADGLLNELTKAVLERALNSELTHHLGYEAGDPAGRGSGNSRNGTTPKTVATVNGPVRIEAPRDRNGSFE
;
A
#
# COMPACT_ATOMS: atom_id res chain seq x y z
N MET A 1 -25.16 -29.37 20.49
CA MET A 1 -24.87 -28.77 19.17
C MET A 1 -23.57 -27.98 19.28
N THR A 2 -22.45 -28.58 18.91
CA THR A 2 -21.12 -27.95 18.91
C THR A 2 -20.98 -27.10 17.65
N LYS A 3 -21.07 -25.77 17.79
CA LYS A 3 -20.71 -24.86 16.69
C LYS A 3 -19.18 -24.85 16.58
N SER A 4 -18.66 -25.64 15.64
CA SER A 4 -17.28 -25.58 15.20
C SER A 4 -17.07 -24.29 14.41
N THR A 5 -16.49 -23.26 15.00
CA THR A 5 -16.03 -22.07 14.29
C THR A 5 -14.70 -22.37 13.60
N LYS A 6 -14.76 -22.77 12.32
CA LYS A 6 -13.60 -22.83 11.43
C LYS A 6 -13.47 -21.52 10.65
N ALA A 7 -12.51 -20.69 11.04
CA ALA A 7 -11.75 -19.77 10.16
C ALA A 7 -10.55 -19.25 10.97
N PRO A 8 -9.29 -19.44 10.49
CA PRO A 8 -8.73 -18.55 9.47
C PRO A 8 -7.79 -19.29 8.49
N ALA A 9 -8.25 -19.57 7.28
CA ALA A 9 -7.41 -20.14 6.22
C ALA A 9 -7.14 -19.16 5.06
N GLN A 10 -7.91 -18.08 4.96
CA GLN A 10 -7.84 -17.15 3.82
C GLN A 10 -6.71 -16.11 3.95
N ASP A 11 -6.43 -15.59 5.15
CA ASP A 11 -5.36 -14.59 5.37
C ASP A 11 -3.96 -15.10 5.01
N LYS A 12 -3.71 -16.41 5.19
CA LYS A 12 -2.43 -17.03 4.83
C LYS A 12 -2.23 -17.14 3.31
N THR A 13 -3.25 -16.85 2.49
CA THR A 13 -3.15 -17.00 1.03
C THR A 13 -2.59 -15.75 0.35
N ALA A 14 -2.95 -14.55 0.80
CA ALA A 14 -2.48 -13.31 0.19
C ALA A 14 -0.99 -13.05 0.47
N ALA A 15 -0.57 -13.21 1.74
CA ALA A 15 0.84 -13.09 2.12
C ALA A 15 1.73 -14.11 1.41
N ARG A 16 1.23 -15.34 1.22
CA ARG A 16 1.94 -16.38 0.47
C ARG A 16 2.06 -16.02 -1.02
N ARG A 17 0.97 -15.57 -1.65
CA ARG A 17 1.01 -15.11 -3.05
C ARG A 17 1.95 -13.92 -3.24
N LEU A 18 2.01 -13.01 -2.27
CA LEU A 18 2.97 -11.90 -2.28
C LEU A 18 4.41 -12.42 -2.29
N ALA A 19 4.75 -13.34 -1.39
CA ALA A 19 6.09 -13.95 -1.34
C ALA A 19 6.42 -14.71 -2.63
N GLU A 20 5.43 -15.40 -3.23
CA GLU A 20 5.57 -16.12 -4.50
C GLU A 20 5.59 -15.18 -5.73
N ALA A 21 5.11 -13.94 -5.61
CA ALA A 21 5.10 -12.96 -6.70
C ALA A 21 6.50 -12.42 -7.02
N PHE A 22 7.42 -12.48 -6.06
CA PHE A 22 8.83 -12.14 -6.28
C PHE A 22 9.62 -13.41 -6.60
N SER A 23 10.36 -13.39 -7.71
CA SER A 23 11.35 -14.44 -7.97
C SER A 23 12.53 -14.33 -6.99
N ALA A 24 13.21 -15.45 -6.72
CA ALA A 24 14.42 -15.46 -5.89
C ALA A 24 15.45 -14.43 -6.39
N ASP A 25 15.72 -14.41 -7.69
CA ASP A 25 16.65 -13.46 -8.31
C ASP A 25 16.26 -11.98 -8.07
N THR A 26 14.96 -11.68 -8.03
CA THR A 26 14.47 -10.33 -7.75
C THR A 26 14.71 -9.95 -6.30
N LEU A 27 14.44 -10.87 -5.37
CA LEU A 27 14.70 -10.65 -3.94
C LEU A 27 16.19 -10.47 -3.68
N ASP A 28 17.03 -11.30 -4.30
CA ASP A 28 18.49 -11.21 -4.19
C ASP A 28 19.01 -9.88 -4.73
N SER A 29 18.49 -9.42 -5.87
CA SER A 29 18.85 -8.10 -6.43
C SER A 29 18.45 -6.95 -5.50
N LEU A 30 17.24 -6.98 -4.94
CA LEU A 30 16.76 -5.95 -4.00
C LEU A 30 17.61 -5.90 -2.72
N ILE A 31 17.97 -7.07 -2.18
CA ILE A 31 18.83 -7.19 -1.00
C ILE A 31 20.24 -6.68 -1.34
N ALA A 32 20.80 -7.05 -2.50
CA ALA A 32 22.11 -6.60 -2.93
C ALA A 32 22.16 -5.07 -3.10
N ASP A 33 21.12 -4.47 -3.69
CA ASP A 33 21.00 -3.02 -3.84
C ASP A 33 20.86 -2.31 -2.49
N ALA A 34 20.08 -2.87 -1.56
CA ALA A 34 19.97 -2.35 -0.19
C ALA A 34 21.32 -2.36 0.54
N VAL A 35 22.05 -3.48 0.47
CA VAL A 35 23.39 -3.61 1.06
C VAL A 35 24.37 -2.61 0.42
N LYS A 36 24.35 -2.47 -0.91
CA LYS A 36 25.22 -1.55 -1.65
C LYS A 36 24.95 -0.08 -1.31
N SER A 37 23.69 0.28 -1.10
CA SER A 37 23.27 1.65 -0.74
C SER A 37 23.36 1.94 0.75
N GLY A 38 23.59 0.91 1.59
CA GLY A 38 23.59 1.04 3.05
C GLY A 38 22.18 1.14 3.64
N THR A 39 21.14 0.87 2.85
CA THR A 39 19.75 0.80 3.32
C THR A 39 19.56 -0.44 4.20
N PRO A 40 19.10 -0.29 5.45
CA PRO A 40 18.74 -1.43 6.29
C PRO A 40 17.63 -2.29 5.66
N ILE A 41 17.57 -3.57 6.02
CA ILE A 41 16.46 -4.42 5.55
C ILE A 41 15.18 -4.07 6.31
N ASP A 42 15.29 -3.87 7.62
CA ASP A 42 14.21 -3.54 8.56
C ASP A 42 14.35 -2.12 9.13
N GLY A 43 13.41 -1.71 9.99
CA GLY A 43 13.40 -0.37 10.59
C GLY A 43 12.72 0.70 9.73
N ALA A 44 12.65 1.93 10.26
CA ALA A 44 11.90 3.05 9.69
C ALA A 44 12.37 3.47 8.28
N ASP A 45 13.68 3.39 8.05
CA ASP A 45 14.31 3.72 6.76
C ASP A 45 14.69 2.46 5.96
N GLY A 46 14.12 1.30 6.33
CA GLY A 46 14.46 0.01 5.77
C GLY A 46 13.65 -0.39 4.54
N LEU A 47 14.19 -1.32 3.75
CA LEU A 47 13.56 -1.85 2.54
C LEU A 47 12.14 -2.40 2.78
N LEU A 48 11.91 -3.10 3.88
CA LEU A 48 10.58 -3.64 4.23
C LEU A 48 9.56 -2.52 4.53
N ASN A 49 10.03 -1.38 5.02
CA ASN A 49 9.19 -0.21 5.29
C ASN A 49 8.76 0.48 4.00
N GLU A 50 9.65 0.54 3.00
CA GLU A 50 9.33 1.04 1.65
C GLU A 50 8.31 0.13 0.93
N LEU A 51 8.43 -1.20 1.08
CA LEU A 51 7.40 -2.12 0.59
C LEU A 51 6.04 -1.86 1.26
N THR A 52 6.05 -1.69 2.59
CA THR A 52 4.84 -1.37 3.35
C THR A 52 4.19 -0.07 2.88
N LYS A 53 5.00 0.98 2.68
CA LYS A 53 4.58 2.25 2.10
C LYS A 53 3.91 2.07 0.74
N ALA A 54 4.57 1.39 -0.19
CA ALA A 54 4.07 1.18 -1.54
C ALA A 54 2.70 0.47 -1.54
N VAL A 55 2.53 -0.54 -0.68
CA VAL A 55 1.25 -1.26 -0.53
C VAL A 55 0.17 -0.34 0.02
N LEU A 56 0.45 0.42 1.08
CA LEU A 56 -0.51 1.35 1.69
C LEU A 56 -0.95 2.45 0.71
N GLU A 57 0.00 3.10 0.03
CA GLU A 57 -0.31 4.14 -0.95
C GLU A 57 -1.12 3.59 -2.12
N ARG A 58 -0.82 2.37 -2.58
CA ARG A 58 -1.60 1.71 -3.64
C ARG A 58 -3.02 1.39 -3.19
N ALA A 59 -3.19 0.88 -1.98
CA ALA A 59 -4.50 0.58 -1.41
C ALA A 59 -5.35 1.86 -1.31
N LEU A 60 -4.80 2.93 -0.74
CA LEU A 60 -5.51 4.22 -0.61
C LEU A 60 -5.87 4.82 -1.98
N ASN A 61 -4.99 4.69 -2.99
CA ASN A 61 -5.32 5.15 -4.34
C ASN A 61 -6.49 4.38 -4.96
N SER A 62 -6.56 3.07 -4.72
CA SER A 62 -7.67 2.22 -5.16
C SER A 62 -8.97 2.57 -4.42
N GLU A 63 -8.90 2.86 -3.13
CA GLU A 63 -10.05 3.33 -2.36
C GLU A 63 -10.54 4.69 -2.85
N LEU A 64 -9.63 5.62 -3.18
CA LEU A 64 -10.01 6.90 -3.77
C LEU A 64 -10.64 6.73 -5.16
N THR A 65 -10.19 5.76 -5.98
CA THR A 65 -10.89 5.39 -7.22
C THR A 65 -12.34 5.02 -6.94
N HIS A 66 -12.54 4.12 -5.97
CA HIS A 66 -13.88 3.66 -5.61
C HIS A 66 -14.75 4.81 -5.06
N HIS A 67 -14.19 5.66 -4.21
CA HIS A 67 -14.86 6.84 -3.65
C HIS A 67 -15.32 7.83 -4.72
N LEU A 68 -14.47 8.11 -5.71
CA LEU A 68 -14.79 9.03 -6.80
C LEU A 68 -15.63 8.39 -7.90
N GLY A 69 -15.62 7.06 -8.02
CA GLY A 69 -16.31 6.31 -9.07
C GLY A 69 -15.59 6.32 -10.43
N TYR A 70 -14.34 6.78 -10.47
CA TYR A 70 -13.55 6.83 -11.71
C TYR A 70 -12.03 6.79 -11.45
N GLU A 71 -11.28 6.33 -12.45
CA GLU A 71 -9.82 6.19 -12.39
C GLU A 71 -9.09 7.51 -12.63
N ALA A 72 -7.83 7.59 -12.20
CA ALA A 72 -7.01 8.76 -12.49
C ALA A 72 -6.88 8.99 -14.01
N GLY A 73 -7.28 10.19 -14.48
CA GLY A 73 -7.25 10.56 -15.90
C GLY A 73 -8.49 10.16 -16.70
N ASP A 74 -9.46 9.47 -16.09
CA ASP A 74 -10.69 9.07 -16.76
C ASP A 74 -11.58 10.28 -17.12
N PRO A 75 -12.04 10.43 -18.38
CA PRO A 75 -13.00 11.45 -18.78
C PRO A 75 -14.29 11.46 -17.96
N ALA A 76 -14.70 10.33 -17.36
CA ALA A 76 -15.87 10.24 -16.48
C ALA A 76 -15.77 11.20 -15.27
N GLY A 77 -14.55 11.57 -14.86
CA GLY A 77 -14.33 12.55 -13.79
C GLY A 77 -14.61 14.00 -14.19
N ARG A 78 -14.71 14.32 -15.48
CA ARG A 78 -14.91 15.71 -15.95
C ARG A 78 -16.32 16.19 -15.62
N GLY A 79 -16.41 17.27 -14.85
CA GLY A 79 -17.70 17.84 -14.45
C GLY A 79 -18.43 17.05 -13.34
N SER A 80 -17.78 16.06 -12.72
CA SER A 80 -18.35 15.27 -11.61
C SER A 80 -18.54 16.06 -10.31
N GLY A 81 -17.98 17.27 -10.21
CA GLY A 81 -18.05 18.11 -9.01
C GLY A 81 -17.06 17.72 -7.91
N ASN A 82 -16.36 16.59 -8.03
CA ASN A 82 -15.26 16.21 -7.14
C ASN A 82 -14.11 15.56 -7.92
N SER A 83 -12.87 15.91 -7.57
CA SER A 83 -11.69 15.40 -8.28
C SER A 83 -10.55 15.05 -7.37
N ARG A 84 -9.67 14.16 -7.82
CA ARG A 84 -8.37 13.96 -7.15
C ARG A 84 -7.64 15.29 -7.03
N ASN A 85 -7.01 15.53 -5.89
CA ASN A 85 -6.38 16.81 -5.57
C ASN A 85 -5.01 16.62 -4.89
N GLY A 86 -4.18 15.77 -5.48
CA GLY A 86 -2.84 15.45 -5.02
C GLY A 86 -2.82 14.49 -3.82
N THR A 87 -1.76 14.59 -3.03
CA THR A 87 -1.54 13.79 -1.81
C THR A 87 -1.28 14.69 -0.60
N THR A 88 -1.35 14.11 0.59
CA THR A 88 -0.95 14.75 1.84
C THR A 88 -0.07 13.76 2.63
N PRO A 89 1.09 14.19 3.14
CA PRO A 89 1.97 13.31 3.90
C PRO A 89 1.30 12.90 5.22
N LYS A 90 1.33 11.61 5.52
CA LYS A 90 0.86 11.01 6.78
C LYS A 90 1.92 10.05 7.30
N THR A 91 2.13 9.99 8.61
CA THR A 91 3.01 9.00 9.23
C THR A 91 2.19 7.93 9.92
N VAL A 92 2.35 6.68 9.50
CA VAL A 92 1.64 5.52 10.04
C VAL A 92 2.58 4.74 10.96
N ALA A 93 2.16 4.47 12.19
CA ALA A 93 2.91 3.62 13.09
C ALA A 93 2.76 2.16 12.68
N THR A 94 3.89 1.45 12.47
CA THR A 94 3.90 0.03 12.17
C THR A 94 4.86 -0.72 13.10
N VAL A 95 4.81 -2.04 13.08
CA VAL A 95 5.70 -2.90 13.88
C VAL A 95 7.17 -2.72 13.48
N ASN A 96 7.44 -2.45 12.20
CA ASN A 96 8.79 -2.25 11.67
C ASN A 96 9.29 -0.80 11.85
N GLY A 97 8.48 0.08 12.44
CA GLY A 97 8.77 1.50 12.62
C GLY A 97 7.72 2.41 11.96
N PRO A 98 7.85 3.74 12.14
CA PRO A 98 6.98 4.69 11.45
C PRO A 98 7.21 4.64 9.94
N VAL A 99 6.13 4.67 9.15
CA VAL A 99 6.14 4.74 7.69
C VAL A 99 5.56 6.08 7.26
N ARG A 100 6.31 6.88 6.49
CA ARG A 100 5.77 8.10 5.87
C ARG A 100 5.16 7.74 4.52
N ILE A 101 3.86 8.00 4.38
CA ILE A 101 3.09 7.76 3.15
C ILE A 101 2.56 9.07 2.57
N GLU A 102 2.31 9.09 1.26
CA GLU A 102 1.61 10.16 0.55
C GLU A 102 0.14 9.74 0.34
N ALA A 103 -0.72 10.09 1.30
CA ALA A 103 -2.13 9.72 1.26
C ALA A 103 -2.87 10.54 0.18
N PRO A 104 -3.56 9.90 -0.78
CA PRO A 104 -4.27 10.60 -1.83
C PRO A 104 -5.53 11.28 -1.26
N ARG A 105 -5.97 12.36 -1.89
CA ARG A 105 -7.16 13.12 -1.44
C ARG A 105 -8.02 13.58 -2.60
N ASP A 106 -9.28 13.82 -2.31
CA ASP A 106 -10.22 14.47 -3.21
C ASP A 106 -10.25 15.99 -3.00
N ARG A 107 -10.94 16.71 -3.89
CA ARG A 107 -11.01 18.17 -3.90
C ARG A 107 -11.98 18.68 -2.84
N ASN A 108 -13.03 17.93 -2.58
CA ASN A 108 -14.06 18.31 -1.62
C ASN A 108 -13.66 17.92 -0.19
N GLY A 109 -12.58 17.16 -0.01
CA GLY A 109 -12.10 16.71 1.30
C GLY A 109 -13.07 15.74 1.98
N SER A 110 -13.82 14.96 1.20
CA SER A 110 -14.74 13.95 1.72
C SER A 110 -14.13 12.55 1.81
N PHE A 111 -12.90 12.36 1.32
CA PHE A 111 -12.11 11.15 1.48
C PHE A 111 -11.12 11.31 2.65
N GLU A 112 -11.11 10.37 3.61
CA GLU A 112 -10.27 10.41 4.84
C GLU A 112 -9.33 9.21 4.98
#